data_AF-A0A8C2ED30-F1
#
_entry.id   AF-A0A8C2ED30-F1
#
_cell.length_a   1.000
_cell.length_b   1.000
_cell.length_c   1.000
_cell.angle_alpha   90.00
_cell.angle_beta   90.00
_cell.angle_gamma   90.00
#
_symmetry.space_group_name_H-M   'P 1'
#
loop_
_entity.id
_entity.type
_entity.pdbx_description
1 polymer ?
#
loop_
_entity_poly.entity_id
_entity_poly.type
_entity_poly.pdbx_seq_one_letter_code
_entity_poly.pdbx_strand_id
1 'polypeptide(L)'
;GMGNLIKVLTRDIDNNTGNFFLDFENAKPTEAEKRVWEEVNEVLTEAMSVLQDLQSYSGAGEAIRQAIQHPNDEHVQESAWAAVVPLVGKLKKFYEFSLKLEDSLQGLLEFLTSSRFLHLNAHLLSLQMTNPAIQNDFSYYRRTLSRMRLIIQTAEEHNEVDNELANRMSLFYANATPMLKTLSDATTKFVSKHAELPVENTTDCLSTMASVCKVMLETPEYRTRFASDDTVLFCLRVMVGVIILYDYVHPAGAFVKSSKIDMKGCIKVLRYQPPNSVEGLLNALRYTTKHLNDETTSKQIKSMLQA
;
A
#
# COMPACT_ATOMS: atom_id res chain seq x y z
N GLY A 1 14.78 22.35 -1.26
CA GLY A 1 15.74 22.01 -0.20
C GLY A 1 14.99 21.73 1.09
N MET A 2 15.34 20.63 1.76
CA MET A 2 14.64 19.98 2.88
C MET A 2 14.31 20.84 4.12
N GLY A 3 14.71 22.13 4.17
CA GLY A 3 14.35 23.08 5.24
C GLY A 3 12.89 23.54 5.27
N ASN A 4 12.08 23.24 4.24
CA ASN A 4 10.66 23.61 4.21
C ASN A 4 9.77 22.72 5.09
N LEU A 5 10.16 21.46 5.35
CA LEU A 5 9.39 20.52 6.18
C LEU A 5 9.39 20.90 7.66
N ILE A 6 10.50 21.46 8.18
CA ILE A 6 10.57 21.96 9.56
C ILE A 6 9.61 23.14 9.77
N LYS A 7 9.35 23.96 8.74
CA LYS A 7 8.36 25.04 8.80
C LYS A 7 6.91 24.53 8.89
N VAL A 8 6.64 23.34 8.35
CA VAL A 8 5.33 22.67 8.44
C VAL A 8 5.07 22.17 9.86
N LEU A 9 6.09 21.69 10.56
CA LEU A 9 5.98 21.26 11.97
C LEU A 9 5.67 22.40 12.95
N THR A 10 5.97 23.66 12.58
CA THR A 10 5.79 24.86 13.45
C THR A 10 4.41 25.53 13.39
N ARG A 11 3.36 24.85 12.92
CA ARG A 11 1.94 25.24 13.15
C ARG A 11 1.39 26.51 12.47
N ASP A 12 2.13 27.17 11.57
CA ASP A 12 1.66 28.36 10.83
C ASP A 12 1.64 28.14 9.29
N ILE A 13 0.87 27.15 8.82
CA ILE A 13 0.69 26.92 7.37
C ILE A 13 -0.23 27.99 6.76
N ASP A 14 -1.14 28.57 7.55
CA ASP A 14 -2.12 29.55 7.04
C ASP A 14 -1.52 30.96 6.84
N ASN A 15 -0.34 31.25 7.40
CA ASN A 15 0.20 32.62 7.47
C ASN A 15 1.61 32.82 6.89
N ASN A 16 2.30 31.80 6.38
CA ASN A 16 3.68 31.96 5.92
C ASN A 16 3.82 31.92 4.39
N THR A 17 4.25 33.04 3.83
CA THR A 17 4.58 33.29 2.40
C THR A 17 5.84 32.55 1.91
N GLY A 18 6.08 31.32 2.36
CA GLY A 18 7.21 30.49 1.93
C GLY A 18 6.84 29.61 0.74
N ASN A 19 7.70 29.50 -0.28
CA ASN A 19 7.56 28.50 -1.33
C ASN A 19 7.74 27.09 -0.73
N PHE A 20 6.66 26.32 -0.54
CA PHE A 20 6.61 25.01 0.12
C PHE A 20 6.74 23.79 -0.81
N PHE A 21 7.07 24.01 -2.07
CA PHE A 21 7.20 22.95 -3.06
C PHE A 21 8.33 21.95 -2.71
N LEU A 22 8.01 20.65 -2.67
CA LEU A 22 9.00 19.57 -2.63
C LEU A 22 9.16 19.00 -4.03
N ASP A 23 10.40 18.95 -4.48
CA ASP A 23 10.75 18.35 -5.76
C ASP A 23 10.96 16.83 -5.57
N PHE A 24 9.93 16.06 -5.86
CA PHE A 24 9.98 14.59 -5.85
C PHE A 24 10.73 14.01 -7.05
N GLU A 25 10.94 14.80 -8.10
CA GLU A 25 11.49 14.33 -9.36
C GLU A 25 13.03 14.39 -9.35
N ASN A 26 13.61 15.35 -8.62
CA ASN A 26 15.07 15.56 -8.56
C ASN A 26 15.64 15.45 -7.14
N ALA A 27 14.91 14.90 -6.18
CA ALA A 27 15.39 14.71 -4.81
C ALA A 27 16.64 13.82 -4.79
N LYS A 28 17.68 14.24 -4.04
CA LYS A 28 18.91 13.47 -3.84
C LYS A 28 19.12 13.22 -2.34
N PRO A 29 19.54 12.01 -1.94
CA PRO A 29 19.80 11.72 -0.54
C PRO A 29 21.00 12.52 -0.04
N THR A 30 20.95 12.94 1.22
CA THR A 30 22.15 13.39 1.95
C THR A 30 23.02 12.20 2.34
N GLU A 31 24.26 12.44 2.77
CA GLU A 31 25.15 11.37 3.26
C GLU A 31 24.56 10.60 4.45
N ALA A 32 23.77 11.26 5.30
CA ALA A 32 23.09 10.61 6.42
C ALA A 32 21.92 9.71 5.97
N GLU A 33 21.25 10.07 4.87
CA GLU A 33 20.11 9.32 4.32
C GLU A 33 20.53 8.23 3.35
N LYS A 34 21.74 8.33 2.77
CA LYS A 34 22.19 7.53 1.63
C LYS A 34 22.01 6.03 1.83
N ARG A 35 22.40 5.51 3.01
CA ARG A 35 22.25 4.09 3.31
C ARG A 35 20.79 3.63 3.28
N VAL A 36 19.91 4.31 4.03
CA VAL A 36 18.47 3.97 4.09
C VAL A 36 17.83 4.16 2.72
N TRP A 37 18.23 5.21 2.00
CA TRP A 37 17.77 5.46 0.64
C TRP A 37 18.15 4.33 -0.32
N GLU A 38 19.39 3.84 -0.29
CA GLU A 38 19.85 2.73 -1.14
C GLU A 38 19.06 1.44 -0.84
N GLU A 39 18.91 1.10 0.43
CA GLU A 39 18.14 -0.08 0.89
C GLU A 39 16.67 -0.01 0.42
N VAL A 40 16.01 1.16 0.57
CA VAL A 40 14.63 1.35 0.12
C VAL A 40 14.53 1.39 -1.40
N ASN A 41 15.47 2.03 -2.10
CA ASN A 41 15.45 2.17 -3.55
C ASN A 41 15.60 0.83 -4.28
N GLU A 42 16.34 -0.12 -3.71
CA GLU A 42 16.42 -1.50 -4.23
C GLU A 42 15.04 -2.16 -4.24
N VAL A 43 14.31 -2.10 -3.12
CA VAL A 43 12.95 -2.66 -3.00
C VAL A 43 11.96 -1.96 -3.92
N LEU A 44 12.07 -0.63 -4.06
CA LEU A 44 11.23 0.14 -5.00
C LEU A 44 11.51 -0.20 -6.47
N THR A 45 12.77 -0.52 -6.80
CA THR A 45 13.14 -0.95 -8.15
C THR A 45 12.52 -2.32 -8.46
N GLU A 46 12.57 -3.25 -7.51
CA GLU A 46 11.89 -4.55 -7.63
C GLU A 46 10.36 -4.41 -7.75
N ALA A 47 9.77 -3.40 -7.08
CA ALA A 47 8.34 -3.13 -7.13
C ALA A 47 7.82 -2.92 -8.57
N MET A 48 8.63 -2.34 -9.46
CA MET A 48 8.26 -2.14 -10.87
C MET A 48 8.04 -3.48 -11.59
N SER A 49 8.91 -4.46 -11.34
CA SER A 49 8.75 -5.82 -11.90
C SER A 49 7.52 -6.51 -11.33
N VAL A 50 7.30 -6.40 -10.01
CA VAL A 50 6.12 -6.96 -9.33
C VAL A 50 4.81 -6.37 -9.89
N LEU A 51 4.79 -5.06 -10.12
CA LEU A 51 3.65 -4.36 -10.74
C LEU A 51 3.37 -4.86 -12.17
N GLN A 52 4.41 -5.01 -12.98
CA GLN A 52 4.27 -5.52 -14.34
C GLN A 52 3.74 -6.97 -14.37
N ASP A 53 4.24 -7.81 -13.46
CA ASP A 53 3.77 -9.19 -13.31
C ASP A 53 2.30 -9.26 -12.88
N LEU A 54 1.87 -8.32 -12.03
CA LEU A 54 0.50 -8.20 -11.58
C LEU A 54 -0.44 -7.70 -12.69
N GLN A 55 -0.01 -6.70 -13.46
CA GLN A 55 -0.77 -6.15 -14.59
C GLN A 55 -0.95 -7.20 -15.70
N SER A 56 0.03 -8.07 -15.90
CA SER A 56 -0.03 -9.18 -16.86
C SER A 56 -0.70 -10.45 -16.30
N TYR A 57 -1.28 -10.41 -15.10
CA TYR A 57 -1.93 -11.56 -14.49
C TYR A 57 -3.30 -11.82 -15.12
N SER A 58 -3.35 -12.76 -16.07
CA SER A 58 -4.57 -13.15 -16.80
C SER A 58 -5.50 -14.08 -16.02
N GLY A 59 -4.95 -14.78 -15.02
CA GLY A 59 -5.61 -15.85 -14.29
C GLY A 59 -5.82 -17.13 -15.11
N ALA A 60 -6.29 -18.19 -14.45
CA ALA A 60 -6.53 -19.52 -15.04
C ALA A 60 -8.02 -19.95 -14.99
N GLY A 61 -8.94 -19.00 -14.84
CA GLY A 61 -10.36 -19.27 -14.58
C GLY A 61 -11.08 -20.13 -15.64
N GLU A 62 -10.68 -20.11 -16.91
CA GLU A 62 -11.24 -21.00 -17.94
C GLU A 62 -10.81 -22.46 -17.72
N ALA A 63 -9.50 -22.70 -17.61
CA ALA A 63 -8.96 -24.03 -17.37
C ALA A 63 -9.50 -24.63 -16.05
N ILE A 64 -9.58 -23.81 -14.99
CA ILE A 64 -10.18 -24.20 -13.71
C ILE A 64 -11.64 -24.61 -13.87
N ARG A 65 -12.44 -23.84 -14.62
CA ARG A 65 -13.86 -24.18 -14.86
C ARG A 65 -14.00 -25.51 -15.59
N GLN A 66 -13.20 -25.75 -16.63
CA GLN A 66 -13.22 -27.02 -17.36
C GLN A 66 -12.85 -28.21 -16.47
N ALA A 67 -11.80 -28.07 -15.64
CA ALA A 67 -11.42 -29.09 -14.69
C ALA A 67 -12.50 -29.37 -13.62
N ILE A 68 -13.24 -28.35 -13.17
CA ILE A 68 -14.36 -28.54 -12.23
C ILE A 68 -15.54 -29.24 -12.91
N GLN A 69 -15.83 -28.92 -14.18
CA GLN A 69 -16.94 -29.52 -14.94
C GLN A 69 -16.68 -30.98 -15.33
N HIS A 70 -15.41 -31.34 -15.54
CA HIS A 70 -15.00 -32.69 -15.98
C HIS A 70 -13.98 -33.29 -14.99
N PRO A 71 -14.41 -33.68 -13.77
CA PRO A 71 -13.50 -34.10 -12.70
C PRO A 71 -12.79 -35.44 -12.95
N ASN A 72 -13.31 -36.28 -13.85
CA ASN A 72 -12.77 -37.59 -14.18
C ASN A 72 -11.87 -37.59 -15.43
N ASP A 73 -11.75 -36.45 -16.12
CA ASP A 73 -10.89 -36.31 -17.29
C ASP A 73 -9.51 -35.83 -16.83
N GLU A 74 -8.52 -36.72 -16.87
CA GLU A 74 -7.16 -36.44 -16.41
C GLU A 74 -6.49 -35.33 -17.23
N HIS A 75 -6.77 -35.25 -18.53
CA HIS A 75 -6.13 -34.27 -19.41
C HIS A 75 -6.51 -32.83 -19.03
N VAL A 76 -7.79 -32.60 -18.71
CA VAL A 76 -8.24 -31.26 -18.26
C VAL A 76 -7.77 -30.95 -16.83
N GLN A 77 -7.61 -31.95 -15.95
CA GLN A 77 -7.02 -31.73 -14.63
C GLN A 77 -5.56 -31.29 -14.74
N GLU A 78 -4.76 -31.98 -15.56
CA GLU A 78 -3.36 -31.65 -15.82
C GLU A 78 -3.21 -30.29 -16.49
N SER A 79 -4.04 -29.98 -17.48
CA SER A 79 -4.04 -28.67 -18.16
C SER A 79 -4.33 -27.52 -17.19
N ALA A 80 -5.35 -27.66 -16.33
CA ALA A 80 -5.64 -26.67 -15.31
C ALA A 80 -4.53 -26.53 -14.27
N TRP A 81 -3.88 -27.64 -13.89
CA TRP A 81 -2.74 -27.61 -13.00
C TRP A 81 -1.54 -26.88 -13.63
N ALA A 82 -1.17 -27.23 -14.86
CA ALA A 82 -0.08 -26.60 -15.61
C ALA A 82 -0.31 -25.10 -15.83
N ALA A 83 -1.56 -24.66 -15.99
CA ALA A 83 -1.92 -23.24 -16.08
C ALA A 83 -1.82 -22.50 -14.74
N VAL A 84 -2.20 -23.15 -13.63
CA VAL A 84 -2.29 -22.52 -12.30
C VAL A 84 -0.93 -22.43 -11.61
N VAL A 85 -0.05 -23.43 -11.74
CA VAL A 85 1.26 -23.47 -11.08
C VAL A 85 2.10 -22.20 -11.30
N PRO A 86 2.35 -21.72 -12.53
CA PRO A 86 3.14 -20.51 -12.74
C PRO A 86 2.46 -19.24 -12.19
N LEU A 87 1.13 -19.20 -12.20
CA LEU A 87 0.37 -18.10 -11.60
C LEU A 87 0.55 -18.07 -10.08
N VAL A 88 0.55 -19.23 -9.43
CA VAL A 88 0.81 -19.35 -7.98
C VAL A 88 2.25 -18.95 -7.64
N GLY A 89 3.22 -19.26 -8.50
CA GLY A 89 4.60 -18.74 -8.38
C GLY A 89 4.63 -17.21 -8.36
N LYS A 90 3.88 -16.54 -9.25
CA LYS A 90 3.71 -15.07 -9.20
C LYS A 90 3.06 -14.60 -7.90
N LEU A 91 2.01 -15.30 -7.44
CA LEU A 91 1.35 -14.95 -6.17
C LEU A 91 2.30 -15.11 -4.97
N LYS A 92 3.18 -16.11 -4.98
CA LYS A 92 4.21 -16.28 -3.97
C LYS A 92 5.19 -15.08 -4.00
N LYS A 93 5.71 -14.73 -5.18
CA LYS A 93 6.59 -13.56 -5.38
C LYS A 93 5.96 -12.28 -4.82
N PHE A 94 4.68 -12.03 -5.07
CA PHE A 94 3.99 -10.84 -4.56
C PHE A 94 3.88 -10.84 -3.02
N TYR A 95 3.58 -12.00 -2.43
CA TYR A 95 3.53 -12.14 -0.97
C TYR A 95 4.91 -11.93 -0.34
N GLU A 96 5.95 -12.55 -0.87
CA GLU A 96 7.32 -12.38 -0.38
C GLU A 96 7.82 -10.94 -0.54
N PHE A 97 7.47 -10.29 -1.65
CA PHE A 97 7.73 -8.86 -1.83
C PHE A 97 7.05 -8.01 -0.76
N SER A 98 5.84 -8.37 -0.32
CA SER A 98 5.17 -7.64 0.76
C SER A 98 5.93 -7.69 2.09
N LEU A 99 6.68 -8.77 2.35
CA LEU A 99 7.52 -8.90 3.54
C LEU A 99 8.75 -7.99 3.45
N LYS A 100 9.41 -7.95 2.27
CA LYS A 100 10.50 -6.97 2.02
C LYS A 100 10.02 -5.54 2.22
N LEU A 101 8.80 -5.25 1.78
CA LEU A 101 8.18 -3.93 1.93
C LEU A 101 7.92 -3.58 3.40
N GLU A 102 7.48 -4.53 4.22
CA GLU A 102 7.36 -4.38 5.68
C GLU A 102 8.72 -4.03 6.31
N ASP A 103 9.78 -4.77 5.96
CA ASP A 103 11.11 -4.56 6.52
C ASP A 103 11.70 -3.20 6.13
N SER A 104 11.59 -2.81 4.86
CA SER A 104 12.01 -1.47 4.39
C SER A 104 11.24 -0.35 5.07
N LEU A 105 9.93 -0.54 5.30
CA LEU A 105 9.12 0.44 6.02
C LEU A 105 9.57 0.59 7.47
N GLN A 106 9.89 -0.51 8.17
CA GLN A 106 10.38 -0.45 9.54
C GLN A 106 11.70 0.35 9.63
N GLY A 107 12.67 0.07 8.74
CA GLY A 107 13.93 0.81 8.71
C GLY A 107 13.75 2.29 8.39
N LEU A 108 12.82 2.61 7.48
CA LEU A 108 12.47 3.99 7.15
C LEU A 108 11.82 4.72 8.33
N LEU A 109 10.86 4.09 9.01
CA LEU A 109 10.21 4.67 10.19
C LEU A 109 11.20 4.88 11.33
N GLU A 110 12.10 3.93 11.56
CA GLU A 110 13.15 4.06 12.57
C GLU A 110 14.03 5.27 12.29
N PHE A 111 14.48 5.47 11.05
CA PHE A 111 15.29 6.63 10.65
C PHE A 111 14.55 7.96 10.85
N LEU A 112 13.29 8.03 10.41
CA LEU A 112 12.48 9.26 10.43
C LEU A 112 11.96 9.64 11.82
N THR A 113 11.83 8.68 12.73
CA THR A 113 11.24 8.91 14.05
C THR A 113 12.28 8.99 15.17
N SER A 114 13.50 8.45 14.95
CA SER A 114 14.62 8.55 15.88
C SER A 114 15.38 9.87 15.80
N SER A 115 15.36 10.51 14.63
CA SER A 115 16.04 11.77 14.36
C SER A 115 14.99 12.83 14.05
N ARG A 116 15.15 14.07 14.55
CA ARG A 116 14.20 15.19 14.29
C ARG A 116 14.14 15.62 12.81
N PHE A 117 14.63 14.79 11.89
CA PHE A 117 14.70 15.02 10.46
C PHE A 117 13.49 14.37 9.79
N LEU A 118 12.39 15.12 9.73
CA LEU A 118 11.30 14.83 8.82
C LEU A 118 11.75 15.19 7.39
N HIS A 119 12.50 14.30 6.74
CA HIS A 119 12.87 14.39 5.33
C HIS A 119 12.41 13.10 4.66
N LEU A 120 11.41 13.16 3.78
CA LEU A 120 10.78 11.95 3.28
C LEU A 120 10.54 11.93 1.78
N ASN A 121 11.04 10.87 1.16
CA ASN A 121 10.68 10.39 -0.17
C ASN A 121 9.70 9.22 -0.01
N ALA A 122 8.45 9.42 -0.38
CA ALA A 122 7.36 8.49 -0.09
C ALA A 122 7.00 7.61 -1.29
N HIS A 123 7.89 6.76 -1.79
CA HIS A 123 7.58 5.94 -2.98
C HIS A 123 6.83 4.64 -2.70
N LEU A 124 6.65 4.27 -1.42
CA LEU A 124 6.25 2.93 -1.00
C LEU A 124 4.73 2.61 -1.09
N LEU A 125 3.86 3.60 -1.34
CA LEU A 125 2.41 3.48 -1.07
C LEU A 125 1.51 3.30 -2.31
N SER A 126 2.07 3.01 -3.50
CA SER A 126 1.31 3.02 -4.76
C SER A 126 0.68 1.69 -5.20
N LEU A 127 0.84 0.59 -4.44
CA LEU A 127 0.42 -0.74 -4.87
C LEU A 127 -1.04 -1.06 -4.50
N GLN A 128 -1.96 -0.92 -5.47
CA GLN A 128 -3.33 -1.44 -5.36
C GLN A 128 -3.47 -2.75 -6.14
N MET A 129 -3.90 -3.83 -5.47
CA MET A 129 -4.20 -5.11 -6.11
C MET A 129 -5.72 -5.31 -6.14
N THR A 130 -6.36 -5.15 -7.30
CA THR A 130 -7.79 -5.43 -7.49
C THR A 130 -7.99 -6.40 -8.65
N ASN A 131 -7.62 -7.67 -8.46
CA ASN A 131 -7.90 -8.72 -9.45
C ASN A 131 -8.59 -9.93 -8.77
N PRO A 132 -9.91 -10.12 -8.98
CA PRO A 132 -10.66 -11.25 -8.42
C PRO A 132 -10.14 -12.64 -8.82
N ALA A 133 -9.42 -12.77 -9.94
CA ALA A 133 -8.85 -14.04 -10.38
C ALA A 133 -7.80 -14.57 -9.40
N ILE A 134 -7.07 -13.69 -8.71
CA ILE A 134 -6.02 -14.05 -7.75
C ILE A 134 -6.54 -14.97 -6.64
N GLN A 135 -7.67 -14.61 -6.01
CA GLN A 135 -8.25 -15.42 -4.94
C GLN A 135 -8.79 -16.75 -5.48
N ASN A 136 -9.38 -16.74 -6.69
CA ASN A 136 -9.95 -17.94 -7.30
C ASN A 136 -8.87 -18.98 -7.65
N ASP A 137 -7.82 -18.54 -8.33
CA ASP A 137 -6.71 -19.37 -8.78
C ASP A 137 -5.97 -19.97 -7.57
N PHE A 138 -5.69 -19.15 -6.54
CA PHE A 138 -5.04 -19.63 -5.34
C PHE A 138 -5.90 -20.62 -4.55
N SER A 139 -7.22 -20.37 -4.46
CA SER A 139 -8.17 -21.29 -3.81
C SER A 139 -8.29 -22.61 -4.57
N TYR A 140 -8.21 -22.60 -5.90
CA TYR A 140 -8.15 -23.83 -6.70
C TYR A 140 -6.84 -24.58 -6.45
N TYR A 141 -5.69 -23.90 -6.51
CA TYR A 141 -4.38 -24.50 -6.24
C TYR A 141 -4.37 -25.24 -4.90
N ARG A 142 -4.83 -24.60 -3.82
CA ARG A 142 -4.85 -25.22 -2.49
C ARG A 142 -5.69 -26.50 -2.43
N ARG A 143 -6.87 -26.50 -3.05
CA ARG A 143 -7.77 -27.67 -3.08
C ARG A 143 -7.17 -28.81 -3.89
N THR A 144 -6.52 -28.47 -5.00
CA THR A 144 -5.95 -29.45 -5.94
C THR A 144 -4.60 -29.98 -5.45
N LEU A 145 -3.80 -29.19 -4.74
CA LEU A 145 -2.49 -29.57 -4.20
C LEU A 145 -2.58 -30.79 -3.27
N SER A 146 -3.56 -30.83 -2.37
CA SER A 146 -3.77 -31.96 -1.46
C SER A 146 -4.02 -33.27 -2.21
N ARG A 147 -4.75 -33.19 -3.33
CA ARG A 147 -5.09 -34.33 -4.19
C ARG A 147 -3.92 -34.73 -5.10
N MET A 148 -3.24 -33.75 -5.71
CA MET A 148 -2.12 -33.99 -6.62
C MET A 148 -0.88 -34.52 -5.89
N ARG A 149 -0.63 -34.14 -4.64
CA ARG A 149 0.44 -34.73 -3.81
C ARG A 149 0.28 -36.24 -3.57
N LEU A 150 -0.96 -36.74 -3.55
CA LEU A 150 -1.22 -38.17 -3.40
C LEU A 150 -1.00 -38.94 -4.70
N ILE A 151 -1.22 -38.30 -5.85
CA ILE A 151 -1.11 -38.89 -7.18
C ILE A 151 0.35 -38.82 -7.68
N ILE A 152 1.05 -37.73 -7.39
CA ILE A 152 2.40 -37.45 -7.88
C ILE A 152 3.38 -37.59 -6.71
N GLN A 153 3.77 -38.83 -6.39
CA GLN A 153 4.82 -39.14 -5.38
C GLN A 153 6.22 -38.67 -5.80
N THR A 154 6.39 -38.15 -7.02
CA THR A 154 7.68 -37.77 -7.63
C THR A 154 7.93 -36.27 -7.73
N ALA A 155 6.98 -35.40 -7.31
CA ALA A 155 7.11 -33.95 -7.46
C ALA A 155 7.58 -33.24 -6.17
N GLU A 156 8.41 -33.89 -5.35
CA GLU A 156 9.04 -33.24 -4.19
C GLU A 156 9.98 -32.08 -4.59
N GLU A 157 10.42 -32.01 -5.86
CA GLU A 157 11.34 -30.95 -6.33
C GLU A 157 10.65 -29.66 -6.83
N HIS A 158 9.32 -29.59 -6.94
CA HIS A 158 8.61 -28.41 -7.48
C HIS A 158 7.50 -27.83 -6.60
N ASN A 159 7.35 -28.29 -5.35
CA ASN A 159 6.41 -27.68 -4.41
C ASN A 159 6.99 -26.38 -3.83
N GLU A 160 6.90 -25.28 -4.57
CA GLU A 160 7.37 -23.97 -4.12
C GLU A 160 6.58 -23.38 -2.94
N VAL A 161 5.39 -23.93 -2.63
CA VAL A 161 4.50 -23.43 -1.56
C VAL A 161 4.10 -24.58 -0.63
N ASP A 162 4.60 -24.55 0.61
CA ASP A 162 4.16 -25.46 1.67
C ASP A 162 2.78 -25.09 2.24
N ASN A 163 2.25 -25.92 3.14
CA ASN A 163 0.90 -25.69 3.68
C ASN A 163 0.81 -24.47 4.61
N GLU A 164 1.90 -24.15 5.33
CA GLU A 164 1.94 -23.00 6.25
C GLU A 164 2.00 -21.68 5.48
N LEU A 165 2.90 -21.58 4.50
CA LEU A 165 3.00 -20.49 3.55
C LEU A 165 1.67 -20.30 2.80
N ALA A 166 1.03 -21.39 2.37
CA ALA A 166 -0.26 -21.31 1.71
C ALA A 166 -1.37 -20.69 2.59
N ASN A 167 -1.37 -20.99 3.90
CA ASN A 167 -2.30 -20.37 4.84
C ASN A 167 -2.04 -18.86 4.99
N ARG A 168 -0.77 -18.46 5.13
CA ARG A 168 -0.38 -17.04 5.23
C ARG A 168 -0.76 -16.27 3.97
N MET A 169 -0.46 -16.82 2.79
CA MET A 169 -0.85 -16.24 1.50
C MET A 169 -2.37 -16.12 1.36
N SER A 170 -3.13 -17.10 1.86
CA SER A 170 -4.61 -17.05 1.80
C SER A 170 -5.15 -15.87 2.60
N LEU A 171 -4.63 -15.65 3.82
CA LEU A 171 -5.00 -14.51 4.66
C LEU A 171 -4.57 -13.20 3.99
N PHE A 172 -3.38 -13.15 3.41
CA PHE A 172 -2.90 -11.98 2.68
C PHE A 172 -3.86 -11.58 1.55
N TYR A 173 -4.19 -12.52 0.64
CA TYR A 173 -5.06 -12.24 -0.51
C TYR A 173 -6.54 -12.09 -0.18
N ALA A 174 -7.00 -12.50 1.01
CA ALA A 174 -8.37 -12.27 1.46
C ALA A 174 -8.66 -10.78 1.73
N ASN A 175 -7.63 -9.97 1.97
CA ASN A 175 -7.78 -8.54 2.18
C ASN A 175 -8.05 -7.80 0.86
N ALA A 176 -8.90 -6.78 0.90
CA ALA A 176 -9.19 -5.93 -0.28
C ALA A 176 -7.97 -5.14 -0.76
N THR A 177 -7.05 -4.81 0.15
CA THR A 177 -5.79 -4.11 -0.15
C THR A 177 -4.63 -4.80 0.58
N PRO A 178 -4.14 -5.96 0.09
CA PRO A 178 -3.17 -6.80 0.80
C PRO A 178 -1.90 -6.04 1.20
N MET A 179 -1.27 -5.33 0.25
CA MET A 179 -0.06 -4.55 0.49
C MET A 179 -0.27 -3.45 1.55
N LEU A 180 -1.38 -2.71 1.44
CA LEU A 180 -1.66 -1.64 2.39
C LEU A 180 -1.98 -2.17 3.80
N LYS A 181 -2.61 -3.35 3.90
CA LYS A 181 -2.82 -4.01 5.18
C LYS A 181 -1.49 -4.42 5.81
N THR A 182 -0.57 -5.00 5.04
CA THR A 182 0.78 -5.32 5.50
C THR A 182 1.50 -4.07 6.02
N LEU A 183 1.46 -2.94 5.30
CA LEU A 183 2.08 -1.70 5.75
C LEU A 183 1.42 -1.12 7.00
N SER A 184 0.09 -1.22 7.11
CA SER A 184 -0.65 -0.77 8.30
C SER A 184 -0.24 -1.58 9.53
N ASP A 185 -0.19 -2.91 9.39
CA ASP A 185 0.24 -3.81 10.46
C ASP A 185 1.71 -3.60 10.85
N ALA A 186 2.59 -3.42 9.86
CA ALA A 186 3.99 -3.10 10.07
C ALA A 186 4.17 -1.79 10.85
N THR A 187 3.39 -0.75 10.52
CA THR A 187 3.45 0.54 11.22
C THR A 187 2.92 0.43 12.66
N THR A 188 1.81 -0.29 12.87
CA THR A 188 1.30 -0.57 14.22
C THR A 188 2.29 -1.38 15.05
N LYS A 189 2.93 -2.38 14.44
CA LYS A 189 3.98 -3.22 15.06
C LYS A 189 5.20 -2.40 15.41
N PHE A 190 5.64 -1.48 14.54
CA PHE A 190 6.74 -0.55 14.82
C PHE A 190 6.46 0.26 16.10
N VAL A 191 5.31 0.93 16.16
CA VAL A 191 4.93 1.72 17.33
C VAL A 191 4.80 0.87 18.61
N SER A 192 4.33 -0.37 18.48
CA SER A 192 4.23 -1.29 19.62
C SER A 192 5.59 -1.81 20.10
N LYS A 193 6.54 -2.03 19.17
CA LYS A 193 7.90 -2.52 19.46
C LYS A 193 8.77 -1.42 20.08
N HIS A 194 8.56 -0.18 19.67
CA HIS A 194 9.31 1.00 20.12
C HIS A 194 8.53 1.83 21.14
N ALA A 195 8.07 1.19 22.24
CA ALA A 195 7.28 1.84 23.27
C ALA A 195 8.02 2.98 23.99
N GLU A 196 9.35 3.04 23.87
CA GLU A 196 10.21 4.13 24.32
C GLU A 196 10.07 5.42 23.49
N LEU A 197 9.63 5.30 22.23
CA LEU A 197 9.41 6.44 21.36
C LEU A 197 7.98 6.97 21.52
N PRO A 198 7.77 8.29 21.61
CA PRO A 198 6.42 8.85 21.59
C PRO A 198 5.70 8.47 20.30
N VAL A 199 4.49 7.92 20.42
CA VAL A 199 3.61 7.60 19.27
C VAL A 199 3.43 8.83 18.36
N GLU A 200 3.42 10.01 18.99
CA GLU A 200 3.34 11.32 18.32
C GLU A 200 4.42 11.50 17.24
N ASN A 201 5.64 10.99 17.42
CA ASN A 201 6.69 11.10 16.39
C ASN A 201 6.26 10.43 15.09
N THR A 202 5.64 9.26 15.18
CA THR A 202 5.17 8.51 14.01
C THR A 202 3.92 9.16 13.43
N THR A 203 2.93 9.51 14.27
CA THR A 203 1.68 10.11 13.78
C THR A 203 1.89 11.50 13.20
N ASP A 204 2.83 12.28 13.74
CA ASP A 204 3.18 13.61 13.23
C ASP A 204 3.93 13.53 11.92
N CYS A 205 4.81 12.53 11.76
CA CYS A 205 5.42 12.22 10.48
C CYS A 205 4.36 11.95 9.41
N LEU A 206 3.44 11.01 9.67
CA LEU A 206 2.39 10.62 8.73
C LEU A 206 1.42 11.76 8.40
N SER A 207 0.98 12.54 9.39
CA SER A 207 0.08 13.67 9.16
C SER A 207 0.75 14.84 8.45
N THR A 208 2.05 15.05 8.68
CA THR A 208 2.84 16.04 7.94
C THR A 208 2.93 15.66 6.46
N MET A 209 3.22 14.40 6.14
CA MET A 209 3.22 13.93 4.75
C MET A 209 1.86 14.13 4.09
N ALA A 210 0.77 13.77 4.78
CA ALA A 210 -0.59 13.93 4.26
C ALA A 210 -0.86 15.40 3.92
N SER A 211 -0.48 16.31 4.81
CA SER A 211 -0.64 17.75 4.65
C SER A 211 0.19 18.30 3.50
N VAL A 212 1.45 17.87 3.36
CA VAL A 212 2.32 18.26 2.25
C VAL A 212 1.73 17.81 0.91
N CYS A 213 1.33 16.53 0.80
CA CYS A 213 0.68 16.03 -0.41
C CYS A 213 -0.58 16.82 -0.75
N LYS A 214 -1.45 17.04 0.25
CA LYS A 214 -2.67 17.83 0.09
C LYS A 214 -2.37 19.24 -0.43
N VAL A 215 -1.46 19.98 0.22
CA VAL A 215 -1.12 21.36 -0.14
C VAL A 215 -0.59 21.46 -1.55
N MET A 216 0.34 20.58 -1.97
CA MET A 216 0.87 20.67 -3.33
C MET A 216 -0.18 20.31 -4.41
N LEU A 217 -1.16 19.48 -4.06
CA LEU A 217 -2.26 19.11 -4.97
C LEU A 217 -3.36 20.17 -5.03
N GLU A 218 -3.63 20.86 -3.92
CA GLU A 218 -4.68 21.88 -3.80
C GLU A 218 -4.22 23.26 -4.31
N THR A 219 -2.94 23.60 -4.14
CA THR A 219 -2.38 24.90 -4.54
C THR A 219 -2.04 24.91 -6.04
N PRO A 220 -2.72 25.71 -6.87
CA PRO A 220 -2.48 25.76 -8.32
C PRO A 220 -1.03 26.08 -8.70
N GLU A 221 -0.37 26.96 -7.94
CA GLU A 221 1.01 27.37 -8.16
C GLU A 221 2.02 26.25 -7.93
N TYR A 222 1.69 25.26 -7.10
CA TYR A 222 2.53 24.08 -6.91
C TYR A 222 2.18 23.00 -7.93
N ARG A 223 0.89 22.87 -8.27
CA ARG A 223 0.43 21.91 -9.27
C ARG A 223 1.04 22.18 -10.65
N THR A 224 1.21 23.44 -11.05
CA THR A 224 1.85 23.82 -12.32
C THR A 224 3.36 23.57 -12.35
N ARG A 225 3.98 23.27 -11.20
CA ARG A 225 5.41 22.97 -11.10
C ARG A 225 5.74 21.49 -11.20
N PHE A 226 4.74 20.61 -11.19
CA PHE A 226 4.94 19.18 -11.47
C PHE A 226 5.27 19.00 -12.96
N ALA A 227 6.29 18.19 -13.27
CA ALA A 227 6.66 17.94 -14.66
C ALA A 227 5.74 16.90 -15.33
N SER A 228 5.04 16.07 -14.53
CA SER A 228 4.17 15.00 -15.03
C SER A 228 2.88 14.84 -14.22
N ASP A 229 1.82 14.41 -14.90
CA ASP A 229 0.58 13.91 -14.27
C ASP A 229 0.84 12.67 -13.39
N ASP A 230 1.92 11.93 -13.65
CA ASP A 230 2.34 10.81 -12.79
C ASP A 230 2.71 11.28 -11.38
N THR A 231 3.30 12.48 -11.26
CA THR A 231 3.66 13.10 -9.97
C THR A 231 2.40 13.50 -9.18
N VAL A 232 1.33 13.88 -9.87
CA VAL A 232 0.01 14.14 -9.25
C VAL A 232 -0.58 12.84 -8.72
N LEU A 233 -0.63 11.78 -9.53
CA LEU A 233 -1.14 10.47 -9.11
C LEU A 233 -0.30 9.85 -7.98
N PHE A 234 1.01 10.08 -8.02
CA PHE A 234 1.91 9.72 -6.94
C PHE A 234 1.52 10.40 -5.62
N CYS A 235 1.38 11.73 -5.61
CA CYS A 235 1.01 12.48 -4.41
C CYS A 235 -0.36 12.06 -3.86
N LEU A 236 -1.32 11.76 -4.74
CA LEU A 236 -2.65 11.26 -4.34
C LEU A 236 -2.56 9.90 -3.63
N ARG A 237 -1.76 8.97 -4.19
CA ARG A 237 -1.53 7.63 -3.60
C ARG A 237 -0.83 7.73 -2.26
N VAL A 238 0.22 8.55 -2.17
CA VAL A 238 0.96 8.81 -0.93
C VAL A 238 0.03 9.37 0.13
N MET A 239 -0.73 10.42 -0.20
CA MET A 239 -1.69 11.05 0.71
C MET A 239 -2.67 10.03 1.30
N VAL A 240 -3.29 9.22 0.46
CA VAL A 240 -4.26 8.19 0.91
C VAL A 240 -3.58 7.09 1.73
N GLY A 241 -2.40 6.65 1.30
CA GLY A 241 -1.62 5.65 2.02
C GLY A 241 -1.30 6.09 3.45
N VAL A 242 -0.72 7.29 3.62
CA VAL A 242 -0.36 7.79 4.96
C VAL A 242 -1.56 8.14 5.83
N ILE A 243 -2.69 8.54 5.23
CA ILE A 243 -3.96 8.70 5.95
C ILE A 243 -4.39 7.38 6.58
N ILE A 244 -4.32 6.29 5.82
CA ILE A 244 -4.72 4.97 6.30
C ILE A 244 -3.74 4.50 7.38
N LEU A 245 -2.42 4.64 7.18
CA LEU A 245 -1.44 4.32 8.22
C LEU A 245 -1.68 5.12 9.51
N TYR A 246 -1.93 6.43 9.40
CA TYR A 246 -2.25 7.29 10.54
C TYR A 246 -3.50 6.81 11.26
N ASP A 247 -4.55 6.42 10.53
CA ASP A 247 -5.79 5.94 11.11
C ASP A 247 -5.61 4.65 11.95
N TYR A 248 -4.68 3.76 11.57
CA TYR A 248 -4.38 2.56 12.35
C TYR A 248 -3.53 2.83 13.59
N VAL A 249 -2.61 3.80 13.50
CA VAL A 249 -1.61 4.07 14.54
C VAL A 249 -2.09 5.08 15.57
N HIS A 250 -2.80 6.12 15.14
CA HIS A 250 -3.26 7.17 16.03
C HIS A 250 -4.40 6.63 16.92
N PRO A 251 -4.35 6.80 18.26
CA PRO A 251 -5.32 6.20 19.18
C PRO A 251 -6.78 6.57 18.88
N ALA A 252 -7.01 7.80 18.43
CA ALA A 252 -8.35 8.30 18.08
C ALA A 252 -8.65 8.24 16.58
N GLY A 253 -7.72 7.74 15.75
CA GLY A 253 -7.88 7.66 14.30
C GLY A 253 -7.74 8.99 13.55
N ALA A 254 -7.93 8.93 12.23
CA ALA A 254 -7.80 10.04 11.29
C ALA A 254 -9.08 10.88 11.14
N PHE A 255 -10.21 10.41 11.68
CA PHE A 255 -11.54 10.96 11.40
C PHE A 255 -12.13 11.83 12.52
N VAL A 256 -11.49 11.86 13.69
CA VAL A 256 -11.89 12.72 14.80
C VAL A 256 -11.53 14.18 14.54
N LYS A 257 -12.29 15.11 15.12
CA LYS A 257 -12.07 16.56 14.97
C LYS A 257 -10.69 17.02 15.46
N SER A 258 -10.10 16.32 16.41
CA SER A 258 -8.78 16.60 16.96
C SER A 258 -7.62 16.01 16.14
N SER A 259 -7.92 15.28 15.06
CA SER A 259 -6.89 14.74 14.18
C SER A 259 -6.09 15.87 13.52
N LYS A 260 -4.80 15.65 13.31
CA LYS A 260 -3.94 16.56 12.55
C LYS A 260 -4.16 16.48 11.03
N ILE A 261 -4.96 15.52 10.56
CA ILE A 261 -5.26 15.35 9.14
C ILE A 261 -6.55 16.08 8.78
N ASP A 262 -6.47 17.02 7.83
CA ASP A 262 -7.66 17.63 7.22
C ASP A 262 -8.35 16.66 6.25
N MET A 263 -9.14 15.75 6.80
CA MET A 263 -9.81 14.70 6.03
C MET A 263 -10.75 15.27 4.97
N LYS A 264 -11.42 16.40 5.25
CA LYS A 264 -12.34 17.02 4.29
C LYS A 264 -11.56 17.58 3.10
N GLY A 265 -10.43 18.26 3.35
CA GLY A 265 -9.53 18.74 2.33
C GLY A 265 -8.97 17.61 1.47
N CYS A 266 -8.47 16.54 2.09
CA CYS A 266 -7.93 15.38 1.37
C CYS A 266 -8.97 14.72 0.46
N ILE A 267 -10.22 14.52 0.93
CA ILE A 267 -11.29 13.94 0.09
C ILE A 267 -11.70 14.89 -1.03
N LYS A 268 -11.72 16.21 -0.80
CA LYS A 268 -11.98 17.19 -1.88
C LYS A 268 -10.91 17.12 -2.98
N VAL A 269 -9.63 17.04 -2.59
CA VAL A 269 -8.51 16.91 -3.54
C VAL A 269 -8.67 15.67 -4.41
N LEU A 270 -9.10 14.53 -3.84
CA LEU A 270 -9.41 13.32 -4.60
C LEU A 270 -10.59 13.54 -5.57
N ARG A 271 -11.69 14.14 -5.09
CA ARG A 271 -12.89 14.37 -5.90
C ARG A 271 -12.71 15.38 -7.04
N TYR A 272 -11.68 16.22 -7.00
CA TYR A 272 -11.32 17.10 -8.11
C TYR A 272 -10.59 16.39 -9.26
N GLN A 273 -10.20 15.13 -9.07
CA GLN A 273 -9.57 14.33 -10.12
C GLN A 273 -10.61 13.62 -10.98
N PRO A 274 -10.24 13.18 -12.21
CA PRO A 274 -11.10 12.33 -13.02
C PRO A 274 -11.56 11.09 -12.22
N PRO A 275 -12.86 10.77 -12.14
CA PRO A 275 -13.36 9.69 -11.28
C PRO A 275 -12.65 8.35 -11.49
N ASN A 276 -12.38 8.01 -12.76
CA ASN A 276 -11.74 6.75 -13.13
C ASN A 276 -10.31 6.59 -12.60
N SER A 277 -9.59 7.69 -12.30
CA SER A 277 -8.20 7.61 -11.83
C SER A 277 -8.08 7.51 -10.31
N VAL A 278 -9.13 7.85 -9.56
CA VAL A 278 -9.11 7.92 -8.08
C VAL A 278 -10.13 7.01 -7.39
N GLU A 279 -11.01 6.33 -8.13
CA GLU A 279 -12.01 5.45 -7.53
C GLU A 279 -11.39 4.35 -6.65
N GLY A 280 -10.25 3.79 -7.08
CA GLY A 280 -9.49 2.85 -6.26
C GLY A 280 -9.00 3.46 -4.95
N LEU A 281 -8.62 4.74 -4.93
CA LEU A 281 -8.16 5.46 -3.74
C LEU A 281 -9.33 5.78 -2.80
N LEU A 282 -10.48 6.19 -3.34
CA LEU A 282 -11.71 6.38 -2.57
C LEU A 282 -12.17 5.07 -1.93
N ASN A 283 -12.09 3.96 -2.66
CA ASN A 283 -12.40 2.63 -2.13
C ASN A 283 -11.43 2.18 -1.03
N ALA A 284 -10.13 2.51 -1.14
CA ALA A 284 -9.20 2.27 -0.05
C ALA A 284 -9.60 3.03 1.23
N LEU A 285 -10.02 4.30 1.12
CA LEU A 285 -10.53 5.05 2.26
C LEU A 285 -11.84 4.45 2.82
N ARG A 286 -12.73 3.92 1.97
CA ARG A 286 -14.00 3.33 2.39
C ARG A 286 -13.84 1.99 3.12
N TYR A 287 -12.93 1.14 2.66
CA TYR A 287 -12.89 -0.26 3.06
C TYR A 287 -11.67 -0.65 3.88
N THR A 288 -10.58 0.12 3.81
CA THR A 288 -9.34 -0.22 4.53
C THR A 288 -9.19 0.56 5.83
N THR A 289 -9.90 1.68 6.02
CA THR A 289 -9.81 2.49 7.23
C THR A 289 -10.44 1.80 8.45
N LYS A 290 -9.90 2.10 9.63
CA LYS A 290 -10.29 1.51 10.90
C LYS A 290 -11.44 2.29 11.54
N HIS A 291 -11.38 3.61 11.55
CA HIS A 291 -12.30 4.45 12.33
C HIS A 291 -13.37 5.19 11.50
N LEU A 292 -13.45 4.97 10.18
CA LEU A 292 -14.44 5.65 9.33
C LEU A 292 -15.89 5.39 9.79
N ASN A 293 -16.17 4.19 10.27
CA ASN A 293 -17.52 3.79 10.65
C ASN A 293 -17.91 4.18 12.08
N ASP A 294 -16.97 4.67 12.89
CA ASP A 294 -17.20 5.09 14.28
C ASP A 294 -18.29 6.16 14.40
N GLU A 295 -19.00 6.16 15.53
CA GLU A 295 -20.04 7.16 15.82
C GLU A 295 -19.48 8.58 15.93
N THR A 296 -18.22 8.70 16.34
CA THR A 296 -17.48 9.97 16.49
C THR A 296 -17.12 10.60 15.13
N THR A 297 -17.13 9.80 14.05
CA THR A 297 -16.80 10.27 12.70
C THR A 297 -17.90 11.18 12.15
N SER A 298 -17.48 12.34 11.65
CA SER A 298 -18.38 13.34 11.07
C SER A 298 -19.26 12.79 9.96
N LYS A 299 -20.59 12.97 10.08
CA LYS A 299 -21.57 12.60 9.03
C LYS A 299 -21.23 13.19 7.67
N GLN A 300 -20.64 14.39 7.64
CA GLN A 300 -20.22 15.02 6.39
C GLN A 300 -19.13 14.21 5.69
N ILE A 301 -18.13 13.70 6.43
CA ILE A 301 -17.04 12.89 5.85
C ILE A 301 -17.61 11.57 5.32
N LYS A 302 -18.49 10.92 6.08
CA LYS A 302 -19.19 9.70 5.63
C LYS A 302 -19.94 9.94 4.32
N SER A 303 -20.71 11.03 4.23
CA SER A 303 -21.44 11.40 3.01
C SER A 303 -20.50 11.70 1.83
N MET A 304 -19.38 12.39 2.06
CA MET A 304 -18.39 12.67 1.01
C MET A 304 -17.72 11.42 0.44
N LEU A 305 -17.66 10.33 1.21
CA LEU A 305 -17.16 9.04 0.73
C LEU A 305 -18.27 8.16 0.16
N GLN A 306 -19.53 8.32 0.55
CA GLN A 306 -20.65 7.53 0.00
C GLN A 306 -21.15 8.02 -1.37
N ALA A 307 -20.90 9.28 -1.71
CA ALA A 307 -21.15 9.84 -3.06
C ALA A 307 -20.20 9.26 -4.12
#